data_AF-A0A552KL05-F1
#
_entry.id   AF-A0A552KL05-F1
#
_cell.length_a   1.000
_cell.length_b   1.000
_cell.length_c   1.000
_cell.angle_alpha   90.00
_cell.angle_beta   90.00
_cell.angle_gamma   90.00
#
_symmetry.space_group_name_H-M   'P 1'
#
loop_
_entity.id
_entity.type
_entity.pdbx_description
1 polymer ?
#
loop_
_entity_poly.entity_id
_entity_poly.type
_entity_poly.pdbx_seq_one_letter_code
_entity_poly.pdbx_strand_id
1 'polypeptide(L)'
;MLYFQKQGRHHPLTLLTMLLSASFVVVSLSLTPAIARQFAPINPIKPILLGNNQLIPAGTDIPVKYEQGKKILLTKQETFSLSLTVTDNIKNSQGQTIIPDGSQIIGEIKPDGQGSRFLSQKIFLKTPQPQEKSIDAISAVFTRLERIIKGVNPDKIIHGAVLGKSAASVLASFISDQPVSEGLLRGGGLEVLAGWLLRGESVELLSINPKEDLKLTLRSDFTGQ
;
A
#
# COMPACT_ATOMS: atom_id res chain seq x y z
N MET A 1 49.71 78.87 23.97
CA MET A 1 50.38 77.59 23.63
C MET A 1 50.58 77.59 22.10
N LEU A 2 51.38 78.51 21.56
CA LEU A 2 52.83 78.45 21.28
C LEU A 2 53.27 77.24 20.43
N TYR A 3 53.60 77.55 19.15
CA TYR A 3 54.72 77.05 18.32
C TYR A 3 54.79 75.53 18.06
N PHE A 4 54.90 75.05 16.81
CA PHE A 4 56.08 75.25 15.97
C PHE A 4 55.78 75.03 14.47
N GLN A 5 56.01 76.09 13.70
CA GLN A 5 56.49 76.05 12.33
C GLN A 5 58.00 75.74 12.39
N LYS A 6 58.51 74.80 11.58
CA LYS A 6 59.92 74.83 11.18
C LYS A 6 60.11 74.25 9.79
N GLN A 7 60.09 75.15 8.81
CA GLN A 7 60.79 74.99 7.54
C GLN A 7 62.28 74.73 7.80
N GLY A 8 62.81 73.68 7.19
CA GLY A 8 64.25 73.48 6.98
C GLY A 8 64.56 73.75 5.50
N ARG A 9 65.07 74.95 5.22
CA ARG A 9 65.65 75.33 3.93
C ARG A 9 67.14 74.93 3.92
N HIS A 10 67.65 74.68 2.71
CA HIS A 10 69.04 74.82 2.23
C HIS A 10 69.62 73.55 1.54
N HIS A 11 69.89 73.75 0.25
CA HIS A 11 70.61 72.98 -0.78
C HIS A 11 72.05 72.60 -0.34
N PRO A 12 72.95 72.02 -1.18
CA PRO A 12 72.85 71.47 -2.55
C PRO A 12 73.57 70.10 -2.71
N LEU A 13 73.76 69.71 -3.97
CA LEU A 13 74.94 68.98 -4.50
C LEU A 13 74.81 67.45 -4.68
N THR A 14 74.80 67.07 -5.98
CA THR A 14 75.61 65.99 -6.62
C THR A 14 75.39 64.54 -6.18
N LEU A 15 75.39 63.51 -7.02
CA LEU A 15 75.65 63.30 -8.46
C LEU A 15 75.39 61.79 -8.73
N LEU A 16 74.94 61.45 -9.95
CA LEU A 16 75.08 60.13 -10.62
C LEU A 16 74.23 58.96 -10.03
N THR A 17 73.59 58.06 -10.79
CA THR A 17 73.86 57.47 -12.11
C THR A 17 72.64 56.67 -12.57
N MET A 18 72.35 56.69 -13.90
CA MET A 18 71.83 55.64 -14.83
C MET A 18 70.66 54.71 -14.39
N LEU A 19 69.66 54.41 -15.22
CA LEU A 19 69.69 53.47 -16.37
C LEU A 19 68.32 53.57 -17.10
N LEU A 20 68.24 53.75 -18.42
CA LEU A 20 68.35 52.77 -19.51
C LEU A 20 66.96 52.53 -20.15
N SER A 21 66.83 53.00 -21.38
CA SER A 21 65.74 52.79 -22.32
C SER A 21 65.64 51.33 -22.77
N ALA A 22 64.44 50.77 -22.85
CA ALA A 22 64.18 49.52 -23.56
C ALA A 22 62.89 49.63 -24.38
N SER A 23 63.03 49.43 -25.69
CA SER A 23 61.93 49.33 -26.66
C SER A 23 61.10 48.07 -26.42
N PHE A 24 59.78 48.15 -26.59
CA PHE A 24 58.90 46.98 -26.57
C PHE A 24 58.73 46.43 -27.99
N VAL A 25 59.01 45.13 -28.18
CA VAL A 25 58.59 44.33 -29.34
C VAL A 25 57.30 43.63 -28.95
N VAL A 26 56.20 43.89 -29.66
CA VAL A 26 54.91 43.22 -29.43
C VAL A 26 54.84 41.96 -30.28
N VAL A 27 54.84 40.80 -29.64
CA VAL A 27 54.56 39.50 -30.28
C VAL A 27 53.06 39.28 -30.25
N SER A 28 52.41 39.20 -31.41
CA SER A 28 51.00 38.83 -31.54
C SER A 28 50.86 37.33 -31.80
N LEU A 29 50.39 36.59 -30.80
CA LEU A 29 49.95 35.19 -30.91
C LEU A 29 48.47 35.16 -31.30
N SER A 30 48.16 34.65 -32.50
CA SER A 30 46.79 34.33 -32.91
C SER A 30 46.42 32.92 -32.43
N LEU A 31 45.65 32.80 -31.36
CA LEU A 31 45.04 31.53 -30.96
C LEU A 31 43.70 31.34 -31.71
N THR A 32 43.64 30.37 -32.60
CA THR A 32 42.38 29.87 -33.16
C THR A 32 41.65 29.02 -32.11
N PRO A 33 40.38 29.29 -31.77
CA PRO A 33 39.64 28.45 -30.86
C PRO A 33 39.14 27.20 -31.59
N ALA A 34 39.81 26.06 -31.40
CA ALA A 34 39.24 24.76 -31.73
C ALA A 34 38.42 24.26 -30.54
N ILE A 35 37.19 24.76 -30.37
CA ILE A 35 36.23 24.19 -29.43
C ILE A 35 35.47 23.08 -30.17
N ALA A 36 36.06 21.89 -30.16
CA ALA A 36 35.36 20.68 -30.54
C ALA A 36 34.14 20.50 -29.62
N ARG A 37 32.93 20.62 -30.17
CA ARG A 37 31.69 20.26 -29.48
C ARG A 37 31.62 18.75 -29.34
N GLN A 38 32.23 18.21 -28.29
CA GLN A 38 31.86 16.90 -27.74
C GLN A 38 30.92 17.14 -26.55
N PHE A 39 29.69 17.55 -26.85
CA PHE A 39 28.60 17.33 -25.90
C PHE A 39 28.20 15.87 -26.07
N ALA A 40 28.74 14.99 -25.22
CA ALA A 40 28.08 13.72 -24.97
C ALA A 40 26.67 14.06 -24.46
N PRO A 41 25.60 13.40 -24.94
CA PRO A 41 24.31 13.54 -24.30
C PRO A 41 24.50 13.16 -22.83
N ILE A 42 24.25 14.10 -21.93
CA ILE A 42 24.09 13.80 -20.51
C ILE A 42 22.84 12.92 -20.51
N ASN A 43 23.02 11.60 -20.46
CA ASN A 43 21.89 10.74 -20.11
C ASN A 43 21.29 11.33 -18.84
N PRO A 44 19.98 11.62 -18.79
CA PRO A 44 19.39 12.04 -17.53
C PRO A 44 19.80 10.99 -16.51
N ILE A 45 20.49 11.43 -15.44
CA ILE A 45 20.79 10.56 -14.32
C ILE A 45 19.41 10.07 -13.88
N LYS A 46 19.07 8.82 -14.26
CA LYS A 46 17.91 8.14 -13.71
C LYS A 46 18.12 8.26 -12.21
N PRO A 47 17.22 8.92 -11.46
CA PRO A 47 17.40 9.01 -10.02
C PRO A 47 17.66 7.58 -9.55
N ILE A 48 18.81 7.37 -8.91
CA ILE A 48 19.08 6.11 -8.24
C ILE A 48 18.06 6.10 -7.11
N LEU A 49 16.88 5.55 -7.38
CA LEU A 49 16.06 5.01 -6.34
C LEU A 49 16.96 3.97 -5.70
N LEU A 50 17.49 4.28 -4.52
CA LEU A 50 17.85 3.28 -3.52
C LEU A 50 16.55 2.59 -3.12
N GLY A 51 15.91 1.93 -4.08
CA GLY A 51 14.70 1.18 -3.89
C GLY A 51 15.11 -0.02 -3.09
N ASN A 52 14.55 -0.15 -1.89
CA ASN A 52 14.65 -1.39 -1.12
C ASN A 52 14.23 -2.52 -2.07
N ASN A 53 15.21 -3.33 -2.48
CA ASN A 53 15.09 -4.33 -3.53
C ASN A 53 14.09 -5.45 -3.20
N GLN A 54 13.46 -5.39 -2.03
CA GLN A 54 12.54 -6.37 -1.51
C GLN A 54 11.18 -5.76 -1.18
N LEU A 55 10.92 -4.52 -1.61
CA LEU A 55 9.74 -3.75 -1.26
C LEU A 55 8.68 -3.81 -2.36
N ILE A 56 7.44 -4.05 -1.94
CA ILE A 56 6.22 -3.79 -2.72
C ILE A 56 5.57 -2.54 -2.11
N PRO A 57 5.27 -1.49 -2.91
CA PRO A 57 4.70 -0.27 -2.39
C PRO A 57 3.22 -0.45 -2.00
N ALA A 58 2.76 0.39 -1.07
CA ALA A 58 1.34 0.61 -0.84
C ALA A 58 0.59 0.93 -2.14
N GLY A 59 -0.67 0.52 -2.22
CA GLY A 59 -1.50 0.63 -3.42
C GLY A 59 -1.34 -0.52 -4.42
N THR A 60 -0.43 -1.47 -4.17
CA THR A 60 -0.31 -2.66 -5.02
C THR A 60 -1.47 -3.62 -4.78
N ASP A 61 -2.10 -4.06 -5.86
CA ASP A 61 -3.15 -5.08 -5.82
C ASP A 61 -2.57 -6.49 -5.67
N ILE A 62 -3.21 -7.27 -4.81
CA ILE A 62 -2.89 -8.67 -4.57
C ILE A 62 -4.10 -9.50 -5.03
N PRO A 63 -4.03 -10.14 -6.21
CA PRO A 63 -5.07 -11.04 -6.65
C PRO A 63 -5.05 -12.30 -5.77
N VAL A 64 -6.24 -12.66 -5.30
CA VAL A 64 -6.45 -13.73 -4.33
C VAL A 64 -7.65 -14.58 -4.70
N LYS A 65 -7.71 -15.78 -4.15
CA LYS A 65 -8.86 -16.68 -4.21
C LYS A 65 -9.21 -17.22 -2.84
N TYR A 66 -10.50 -17.49 -2.66
CA TYR A 66 -11.04 -18.20 -1.52
C TYR A 66 -11.43 -19.61 -1.94
N GLU A 67 -10.90 -20.61 -1.24
CA GLU A 67 -11.00 -22.02 -1.66
C GLU A 67 -12.18 -22.77 -1.03
N GLN A 68 -12.74 -22.26 0.07
CA GLN A 68 -13.70 -23.04 0.87
C GLN A 68 -15.14 -22.97 0.33
N GLY A 69 -15.44 -22.05 -0.59
CA GLY A 69 -16.77 -21.94 -1.17
C GLY A 69 -16.88 -20.87 -2.24
N LYS A 70 -18.03 -20.85 -2.92
CA LYS A 70 -18.31 -19.92 -4.04
C LYS A 70 -18.89 -18.59 -3.57
N LYS A 71 -19.42 -18.56 -2.35
CA LYS A 71 -20.10 -17.42 -1.73
C LYS A 71 -19.83 -17.46 -0.24
N ILE A 72 -19.79 -16.30 0.40
CA ILE A 72 -19.80 -16.18 1.87
C ILE A 72 -21.06 -15.40 2.23
N LEU A 73 -21.82 -15.90 3.20
CA LEU A 73 -23.01 -15.25 3.74
C LEU A 73 -22.80 -14.92 5.22
N LEU A 74 -22.88 -13.63 5.55
CA LEU A 74 -22.64 -13.09 6.89
C LEU A 74 -23.81 -12.21 7.33
N THR A 75 -23.96 -11.98 8.63
CA THR A 75 -24.74 -10.80 9.08
C THR A 75 -23.86 -9.55 8.97
N LYS A 76 -24.45 -8.34 8.88
CA LYS A 76 -23.71 -7.08 8.70
C LYS A 76 -22.77 -6.74 9.86
N GLN A 77 -23.09 -7.19 11.08
CA GLN A 77 -22.26 -6.98 12.27
C GLN A 77 -21.34 -8.18 12.57
N GLU A 78 -21.27 -9.19 11.70
CA GLU A 78 -20.48 -10.39 11.93
C GLU A 78 -18.99 -10.16 11.62
N THR A 79 -18.13 -10.68 12.49
CA THR A 79 -16.70 -10.85 12.20
C THR A 79 -16.44 -12.28 11.75
N PHE A 80 -15.73 -12.45 10.64
CA PHE A 80 -15.48 -13.75 10.04
C PHE A 80 -14.02 -13.90 9.59
N SER A 81 -13.26 -14.76 10.29
CA SER A 81 -11.87 -15.06 9.97
C SER A 81 -11.77 -16.03 8.80
N LEU A 82 -10.88 -15.77 7.85
CA LEU A 82 -10.70 -16.62 6.67
C LEU A 82 -9.27 -16.55 6.11
N SER A 83 -8.93 -17.55 5.29
CA SER A 83 -7.65 -17.65 4.58
C SER A 83 -7.86 -17.45 3.09
N LEU A 84 -7.04 -16.60 2.48
CA LEU A 84 -7.03 -16.29 1.05
C LEU A 84 -5.72 -16.78 0.45
N THR A 85 -5.78 -17.39 -0.73
CA THR A 85 -4.60 -17.84 -1.46
C THR A 85 -4.25 -16.83 -2.55
N VAL A 86 -3.01 -16.35 -2.57
CA VAL A 86 -2.51 -15.46 -3.63
C VAL A 86 -2.47 -16.23 -4.94
N THR A 87 -3.02 -15.66 -6.02
CA THR A 87 -3.13 -16.35 -7.31
C THR A 87 -1.98 -16.06 -8.26
N ASP A 88 -1.29 -14.93 -8.09
CA ASP A 88 -0.21 -14.51 -8.98
C ASP A 88 1.03 -14.06 -8.21
N ASN A 89 2.19 -14.22 -8.85
CA ASN A 89 3.46 -13.73 -8.33
C ASN A 89 3.47 -12.19 -8.28
N ILE A 90 3.58 -11.61 -7.08
CA ILE A 90 3.70 -10.17 -6.89
C ILE A 90 5.17 -9.79 -6.92
N LYS A 91 5.53 -8.92 -7.86
CA LYS A 91 6.91 -8.55 -8.15
C LYS A 91 7.18 -7.10 -7.74
N ASN A 92 8.41 -6.82 -7.36
CA ASN A 92 8.87 -5.45 -7.16
C ASN A 92 9.13 -4.73 -8.50
N SER A 93 9.57 -3.47 -8.43
CA SER A 93 9.91 -2.64 -9.60
C SER A 93 11.06 -3.18 -10.47
N GLN A 94 11.80 -4.17 -9.99
CA GLN A 94 12.90 -4.82 -10.71
C GLN A 94 12.52 -6.20 -11.26
N GLY A 95 11.26 -6.63 -11.08
CA GLY A 95 10.77 -7.92 -11.57
C GLY A 95 11.09 -9.12 -10.66
N GLN A 96 11.65 -8.89 -9.46
CA GLN A 96 11.86 -9.94 -8.47
C GLN A 96 10.53 -10.27 -7.76
N THR A 97 10.18 -11.55 -7.69
CA THR A 97 9.01 -12.02 -6.94
C THR A 97 9.24 -11.84 -5.43
N ILE A 98 8.36 -11.07 -4.80
CA ILE A 98 8.38 -10.79 -3.35
C ILE A 98 7.28 -11.59 -2.64
N ILE A 99 6.11 -11.72 -3.25
CA ILE A 99 5.03 -12.60 -2.77
C ILE A 99 4.79 -13.66 -3.85
N PRO A 100 5.21 -14.92 -3.61
CA PRO A 100 4.96 -16.01 -4.54
C PRO A 100 3.47 -16.36 -4.66
N ASP A 101 3.08 -16.87 -5.84
CA ASP A 101 1.78 -17.51 -6.00
C ASP A 101 1.61 -18.66 -5.01
N GLY A 102 0.38 -18.87 -4.54
CA GLY A 102 0.07 -19.87 -3.52
C GLY A 102 0.45 -19.48 -2.09
N SER A 103 0.99 -18.29 -1.84
CA SER A 103 1.11 -17.73 -0.48
C SER A 103 -0.28 -17.56 0.14
N GLN A 104 -0.38 -17.72 1.47
CA GLN A 104 -1.67 -17.65 2.17
C GLN A 104 -1.77 -16.38 3.02
N ILE A 105 -2.81 -15.58 2.80
CA ILE A 105 -3.11 -14.39 3.59
C ILE A 105 -4.21 -14.73 4.59
N ILE A 106 -3.93 -14.55 5.88
CA ILE A 106 -4.89 -14.68 6.96
C ILE A 106 -5.39 -13.30 7.36
N GLY A 107 -6.71 -13.19 7.48
CA GLY A 107 -7.36 -11.97 7.91
C GLY A 107 -8.80 -12.22 8.32
N GLU A 108 -9.53 -11.12 8.48
CA GLU A 108 -10.89 -11.14 8.99
C GLU A 108 -11.75 -10.18 8.18
N ILE A 109 -12.97 -10.61 7.86
CA ILE A 109 -14.04 -9.70 7.47
C ILE A 109 -14.59 -9.06 8.74
N LYS A 110 -14.65 -7.73 8.77
CA LYS A 110 -15.19 -6.94 9.89
C LYS A 110 -16.22 -5.93 9.41
N PRO A 111 -17.17 -5.53 10.27
CA PRO A 111 -18.09 -4.44 9.96
C PRO A 111 -17.33 -3.15 9.60
N ASP A 112 -17.74 -2.50 8.52
CA ASP A 112 -17.19 -1.22 8.07
C ASP A 112 -18.32 -0.36 7.48
N GLY A 113 -18.78 0.63 8.26
CA GLY A 113 -19.88 1.51 7.90
C GLY A 113 -21.18 0.74 7.60
N GLN A 114 -21.65 0.83 6.35
CA GLN A 114 -22.89 0.19 5.90
C GLN A 114 -22.71 -1.27 5.44
N GLY A 115 -21.49 -1.78 5.47
CA GLY A 115 -21.15 -3.12 4.98
C GLY A 115 -20.09 -3.78 5.83
N SER A 116 -19.24 -4.57 5.20
CA SER A 116 -18.09 -5.19 5.83
C SER A 116 -16.86 -5.12 4.93
N ARG A 117 -15.67 -5.25 5.49
CA ARG A 117 -14.41 -5.22 4.74
C ARG A 117 -13.50 -6.32 5.23
N PHE A 118 -12.74 -6.93 4.33
CA PHE A 118 -11.64 -7.82 4.70
C PHE A 118 -10.40 -7.00 5.08
N LEU A 119 -9.81 -7.32 6.24
CA LEU A 119 -8.54 -6.79 6.71
C LEU A 119 -7.55 -7.94 6.87
N SER A 120 -6.43 -7.87 6.16
CA SER A 120 -5.35 -8.83 6.37
C SER A 120 -4.61 -8.55 7.66
N GLN A 121 -3.98 -9.59 8.20
CA GLN A 121 -3.14 -9.50 9.39
C GLN A 121 -1.78 -10.12 9.12
N LYS A 122 -1.78 -11.28 8.48
CA LYS A 122 -0.61 -12.15 8.30
C LYS A 122 -0.58 -12.74 6.90
N ILE A 123 0.61 -12.99 6.39
CA ILE A 123 0.87 -13.76 5.19
C ILE A 123 1.89 -14.86 5.47
N PHE A 124 1.61 -16.05 4.96
CA PHE A 124 2.53 -17.18 4.91
C PHE A 124 3.09 -17.26 3.49
N LEU A 125 4.35 -16.88 3.33
CA LEU A 125 5.04 -16.89 2.05
C LEU A 125 5.34 -18.33 1.64
N LYS A 126 4.96 -18.70 0.41
CA LYS A 126 5.27 -20.00 -0.18
C LYS A 126 6.70 -20.01 -0.74
N THR A 127 7.67 -20.03 0.16
CA THR A 127 9.11 -20.08 -0.12
C THR A 127 9.71 -21.42 0.32
N PRO A 128 10.93 -21.80 -0.14
CA PRO A 128 11.60 -23.03 0.31
C PRO A 128 11.74 -23.15 1.84
N GLN A 129 11.85 -21.99 2.50
CA GLN A 129 11.73 -21.84 3.94
C GLN A 129 10.46 -21.01 4.19
N PRO A 130 9.34 -21.63 4.60
CA PRO A 130 8.09 -20.89 4.83
C PRO A 130 8.30 -19.79 5.86
N GLN A 131 7.85 -18.58 5.55
CA GLN A 131 7.95 -17.43 6.46
C GLN A 131 6.58 -16.83 6.71
N GLU A 132 6.30 -16.54 7.98
CA GLU A 132 5.15 -15.75 8.41
C GLU A 132 5.55 -14.28 8.50
N LYS A 133 4.77 -13.39 7.89
CA LYS A 133 4.97 -11.93 7.95
C LYS A 133 3.66 -11.21 8.22
N SER A 134 3.77 -10.01 8.79
CA SER A 134 2.63 -9.10 8.83
C SER A 134 2.40 -8.48 7.45
N ILE A 135 1.14 -8.26 7.11
CA ILE A 135 0.72 -7.62 5.87
C ILE A 135 -0.50 -6.74 6.17
N ASP A 136 -0.45 -5.49 5.72
CA ASP A 136 -1.59 -4.55 5.81
C ASP A 136 -2.18 -4.35 4.41
N ALA A 137 -3.20 -5.14 4.10
CA ALA A 137 -3.97 -5.13 2.88
C ALA A 137 -5.47 -5.17 3.20
N ILE A 138 -6.25 -4.51 2.37
CA ILE A 138 -7.71 -4.44 2.55
C ILE A 138 -8.46 -4.72 1.26
N SER A 139 -9.70 -5.18 1.40
CA SER A 139 -10.64 -5.18 0.29
C SER A 139 -11.39 -3.85 0.17
N ALA A 140 -12.20 -3.73 -0.89
CA ALA A 140 -13.34 -2.83 -0.91
C ALA A 140 -14.39 -3.21 0.14
N VAL A 141 -15.33 -2.31 0.43
CA VAL A 141 -16.45 -2.59 1.32
C VAL A 141 -17.50 -3.43 0.59
N PHE A 142 -17.84 -4.58 1.16
CA PHE A 142 -18.92 -5.44 0.74
C PHE A 142 -20.26 -4.88 1.23
N THR A 143 -21.20 -4.64 0.33
CA THR A 143 -22.52 -4.07 0.65
C THR A 143 -23.68 -4.85 0.04
N ARG A 144 -23.40 -5.85 -0.78
CA ARG A 144 -24.41 -6.64 -1.49
C ARG A 144 -25.20 -7.49 -0.50
N LEU A 145 -26.53 -7.43 -0.59
CA LEU A 145 -27.42 -8.23 0.24
C LEU A 145 -28.05 -9.35 -0.60
N GLU A 146 -28.13 -10.54 -0.03
CA GLU A 146 -28.90 -11.66 -0.53
C GLU A 146 -30.19 -11.77 0.28
N ARG A 147 -31.34 -11.80 -0.40
CA ARG A 147 -32.65 -11.94 0.24
C ARG A 147 -33.13 -13.38 0.12
N ILE A 148 -33.47 -13.97 1.25
CA ILE A 148 -33.99 -15.33 1.37
C ILE A 148 -35.43 -15.22 1.84
N ILE A 149 -36.35 -15.82 1.07
CA ILE A 149 -37.79 -15.65 1.24
C ILE A 149 -38.39 -16.97 1.78
N LYS A 150 -39.30 -16.90 2.76
CA LYS A 150 -40.02 -18.07 3.28
C LYS A 150 -40.79 -18.75 2.14
N GLY A 151 -40.81 -20.08 2.15
CA GLY A 151 -41.51 -20.89 1.14
C GLY A 151 -40.78 -21.04 -0.21
N VAL A 152 -39.74 -20.25 -0.49
CA VAL A 152 -38.79 -20.53 -1.58
C VAL A 152 -37.73 -21.50 -1.07
N ASN A 153 -37.33 -22.49 -1.88
CA ASN A 153 -36.29 -23.43 -1.48
C ASN A 153 -34.96 -22.68 -1.22
N PRO A 154 -34.53 -22.54 0.05
CA PRO A 154 -33.34 -21.76 0.40
C PRO A 154 -32.04 -22.45 -0.06
N ASP A 155 -32.06 -23.78 -0.25
CA ASP A 155 -30.90 -24.57 -0.67
C ASP A 155 -30.33 -24.07 -1.99
N LYS A 156 -31.20 -23.59 -2.90
CA LYS A 156 -30.77 -23.01 -4.19
C LYS A 156 -29.99 -21.71 -4.02
N ILE A 157 -30.31 -20.92 -2.99
CA ILE A 157 -29.74 -19.60 -2.74
C ILE A 157 -28.39 -19.72 -1.99
N ILE A 158 -28.33 -20.64 -1.03
CA ILE A 158 -27.15 -20.91 -0.20
C ILE A 158 -26.23 -21.99 -0.79
N HIS A 159 -26.54 -22.52 -1.97
CA HIS A 159 -25.75 -23.59 -2.58
C HIS A 159 -24.28 -23.18 -2.77
N GLY A 160 -23.36 -23.93 -2.15
CA GLY A 160 -21.93 -23.64 -2.19
C GLY A 160 -21.52 -22.38 -1.41
N ALA A 161 -22.39 -21.87 -0.55
CA ALA A 161 -22.08 -20.77 0.35
C ALA A 161 -21.44 -21.28 1.65
N VAL A 162 -20.43 -20.56 2.13
CA VAL A 162 -19.94 -20.66 3.49
C VAL A 162 -20.75 -19.70 4.35
N LEU A 163 -21.38 -20.22 5.40
CA LEU A 163 -22.18 -19.42 6.33
C LEU A 163 -21.31 -19.00 7.52
N GLY A 164 -21.36 -17.71 7.86
CA GLY A 164 -20.94 -17.23 9.17
C GLY A 164 -21.75 -17.89 10.28
N LYS A 165 -21.21 -17.93 11.50
CA LYS A 165 -21.91 -18.51 12.65
C LYS A 165 -23.21 -17.75 12.94
N SER A 166 -23.17 -16.43 12.86
CA SER A 166 -24.33 -15.57 13.13
C SER A 166 -25.36 -15.72 11.99
N ALA A 167 -24.89 -15.70 10.75
CA ALA A 167 -25.76 -15.94 9.58
C ALA A 167 -26.45 -17.31 9.64
N ALA A 168 -25.72 -18.37 9.98
CA ALA A 168 -26.27 -19.71 10.14
C ALA A 168 -27.34 -19.77 11.23
N SER A 169 -27.12 -19.11 12.38
CA SER A 169 -28.11 -19.03 13.46
C SER A 169 -29.38 -18.31 13.01
N VAL A 170 -29.25 -17.15 12.35
CA VAL A 170 -30.39 -16.37 11.87
C VAL A 170 -31.18 -17.16 10.83
N LEU A 171 -30.51 -17.85 9.91
CA LEU A 171 -31.15 -18.70 8.91
C LEU A 171 -31.89 -19.88 9.54
N ALA A 172 -31.26 -20.58 10.50
CA ALA A 172 -31.88 -21.70 11.19
C ALA A 172 -33.16 -21.25 11.91
N SER A 173 -33.12 -20.13 12.64
CA SER A 173 -34.29 -19.53 13.28
C SER A 173 -35.38 -19.15 12.28
N PHE A 174 -35.01 -18.52 11.16
CA PHE A 174 -35.94 -18.11 10.12
C PHE A 174 -36.65 -19.30 9.44
N ILE A 175 -35.94 -20.40 9.18
CA ILE A 175 -36.48 -21.62 8.56
C ILE A 175 -37.36 -22.41 9.54
N SER A 176 -36.96 -22.49 10.81
CA SER A 176 -37.66 -23.29 11.83
C SER A 176 -38.79 -22.54 12.55
N ASP A 177 -38.98 -21.26 12.25
CA ASP A 177 -39.87 -20.33 12.95
C ASP A 177 -39.63 -20.28 14.47
N GLN A 178 -38.39 -20.58 14.89
CA GLN A 178 -37.96 -20.55 16.28
C GLN A 178 -37.24 -19.23 16.58
N PRO A 179 -37.37 -18.69 17.81
CA PRO A 179 -36.60 -17.52 18.23
C PRO A 179 -35.09 -17.81 18.17
N VAL A 180 -34.29 -16.77 17.92
CA VAL A 180 -32.83 -16.87 17.99
C VAL A 180 -32.44 -17.18 19.43
N SER A 181 -31.69 -18.26 19.63
CA SER A 181 -31.39 -18.79 20.97
C SER A 181 -30.54 -17.79 21.78
N GLU A 182 -31.05 -17.36 22.94
CA GLU A 182 -30.44 -16.36 23.82
C GLU A 182 -29.08 -16.80 24.44
N GLY A 183 -28.75 -18.10 24.37
CA GLY A 183 -27.53 -18.68 24.94
C GLY A 183 -26.22 -18.20 24.31
N LEU A 184 -26.25 -17.54 23.15
CA LEU A 184 -25.09 -16.91 22.51
C LEU A 184 -24.81 -15.47 23.00
N LEU A 185 -25.68 -14.89 23.83
CA LEU A 185 -25.61 -13.49 24.26
C LEU A 185 -24.64 -13.25 25.43
N ARG A 186 -24.09 -14.30 26.04
CA ARG A 186 -23.32 -14.18 27.30
C ARG A 186 -21.80 -14.22 27.14
N GLY A 187 -21.27 -14.46 25.93
CA GLY A 187 -19.86 -14.84 25.78
C GLY A 187 -19.05 -14.20 24.65
N GLY A 188 -19.63 -13.43 23.73
CA GLY A 188 -18.81 -12.83 22.68
C GLY A 188 -19.59 -11.90 21.74
N GLY A 189 -19.45 -10.59 21.93
CA GLY A 189 -19.55 -9.56 20.89
C GLY A 189 -20.73 -9.58 19.90
N LEU A 190 -21.85 -10.22 20.24
CA LEU A 190 -23.02 -10.35 19.37
C LEU A 190 -24.02 -9.22 19.67
N GLU A 191 -23.85 -8.07 19.03
CA GLU A 191 -24.92 -7.07 18.91
C GLU A 191 -25.91 -7.55 17.83
N VAL A 192 -26.83 -8.42 18.22
CA VAL A 192 -27.87 -8.96 17.35
C VAL A 192 -28.91 -7.85 17.09
N LEU A 193 -28.70 -7.06 16.04
CA LEU A 193 -29.78 -6.28 15.45
C LEU A 193 -30.64 -7.19 14.56
N ALA A 194 -31.36 -8.16 15.14
CA ALA A 194 -32.26 -9.04 14.37
C ALA A 194 -33.32 -8.24 13.58
N GLY A 195 -33.65 -7.03 14.04
CA GLY A 195 -34.69 -6.18 13.46
C GLY A 195 -34.43 -5.65 12.05
N TRP A 196 -33.17 -5.53 11.58
CA TRP A 196 -32.90 -5.09 10.20
C TRP A 196 -32.79 -6.27 9.21
N LEU A 197 -32.49 -7.46 9.73
CA LEU A 197 -32.33 -8.67 8.93
C LEU A 197 -33.67 -9.22 8.46
N LEU A 198 -34.72 -9.09 9.28
CA LEU A 198 -36.05 -9.64 9.01
C LEU A 198 -36.97 -8.56 8.41
N ARG A 199 -37.30 -8.69 7.13
CA ARG A 199 -38.33 -7.86 6.46
C ARG A 199 -39.51 -8.74 6.06
N GLY A 200 -40.52 -8.78 6.92
CA GLY A 200 -41.73 -9.58 6.71
C GLY A 200 -41.41 -11.07 6.60
N GLU A 201 -41.72 -11.67 5.45
CA GLU A 201 -41.45 -13.08 5.14
C GLU A 201 -40.05 -13.32 4.53
N SER A 202 -39.12 -12.39 4.72
CA SER A 202 -37.77 -12.51 4.17
C SER A 202 -36.68 -12.16 5.17
N VAL A 203 -35.52 -12.79 5.00
CA VAL A 203 -34.29 -12.46 5.70
C VAL A 203 -33.22 -12.00 4.71
N GLU A 204 -32.49 -10.95 5.05
CA GLU A 204 -31.39 -10.43 4.24
C GLU A 204 -30.04 -10.74 4.88
N LEU A 205 -29.09 -11.26 4.12
CA LEU A 205 -27.72 -11.51 4.57
C LEU A 205 -26.73 -10.76 3.69
N LEU A 206 -25.60 -10.33 4.27
CA LEU A 206 -24.49 -9.82 3.47
C LEU A 206 -23.94 -10.96 2.61
N SER A 207 -23.89 -10.73 1.30
CA SER A 207 -23.38 -11.68 0.33
C SER A 207 -22.08 -11.20 -0.27
N ILE A 208 -21.08 -12.05 -0.16
CA ILE A 208 -19.75 -11.82 -0.71
C ILE A 208 -19.50 -12.91 -1.73
N ASN A 209 -19.22 -12.51 -2.96
CA ASN A 209 -18.70 -13.38 -4.01
C ASN A 209 -17.18 -13.23 -4.03
N PRO A 210 -16.39 -14.18 -3.48
CA PRO A 210 -14.94 -14.04 -3.40
C PRO A 210 -14.26 -13.85 -4.75
N LYS A 211 -14.85 -14.33 -5.85
CA LYS A 211 -14.24 -14.17 -7.18
C LYS A 211 -14.34 -12.73 -7.70
N GLU A 212 -15.39 -12.02 -7.33
CA GLU A 212 -15.69 -10.68 -7.83
C GLU A 212 -15.29 -9.60 -6.83
N ASP A 213 -15.59 -9.84 -5.55
CA ASP A 213 -15.55 -8.83 -4.51
C ASP A 213 -14.21 -8.86 -3.74
N LEU A 214 -13.51 -10.01 -3.65
CA LEU A 214 -12.24 -10.12 -2.94
C LEU A 214 -11.05 -9.81 -3.85
N LYS A 215 -10.77 -8.50 -3.96
CA LYS A 215 -9.50 -7.96 -4.44
C LYS A 215 -8.85 -7.21 -3.29
N LEU A 216 -7.57 -7.48 -3.01
CA LEU A 216 -6.86 -6.83 -1.91
C LEU A 216 -5.93 -5.77 -2.45
N THR A 217 -5.84 -4.65 -1.75
CA THR A 217 -4.89 -3.58 -2.03
C THR A 217 -4.04 -3.33 -0.78
N LEU A 218 -2.72 -3.28 -0.95
CA LEU A 218 -1.80 -2.95 0.14
C LEU A 218 -2.05 -1.52 0.63
N ARG A 219 -2.10 -1.34 1.94
CA ARG A 219 -2.21 -0.03 2.60
C ARG A 219 -0.86 0.54 3.02
N SER A 220 0.10 -0.35 3.29
CA SER A 220 1.47 0.00 3.61
C SER A 220 2.43 -0.76 2.71
N ASP A 221 3.66 -0.29 2.65
CA ASP A 221 4.73 -1.03 2.00
C ASP A 221 4.92 -2.40 2.65
N PHE A 222 5.21 -3.41 1.83
CA PHE A 222 5.48 -4.78 2.26
C PHE A 222 6.90 -5.19 1.86
N THR A 223 7.64 -5.86 2.76
CA THR A 223 9.02 -6.28 2.51
C THR A 223 9.20 -7.80 2.60
N GLY A 224 9.79 -8.38 1.55
CA GLY A 224 9.89 -9.83 1.36
C GLY A 224 11.02 -10.60 2.06
N GLN A 225 12.02 -9.93 2.67
CA GLN A 225 13.25 -10.49 3.31
C GLN A 225 13.32 -12.01 3.51
#